data_AF-A0A068WJX9-F1
#
_entry.id   AF-A0A068WJX9-F1
#
_cell.length_a   1.000
_cell.length_b   1.000
_cell.length_c   1.000
_cell.angle_alpha   90.00
_cell.angle_beta   90.00
_cell.angle_gamma   90.00
#
_symmetry.space_group_name_H-M   'P 1'
#
loop_
_entity.id
_entity.type
_entity.pdbx_description
1 polymer ?
#
loop_
_entity_poly.entity_id
_entity_poly.type
_entity_poly.pdbx_seq_one_letter_code
_entity_poly.pdbx_strand_id
1 'polypeptide(L)'
;MCWVNSQYILIMASLVGRFFTPSKSAELILVESLRCLHVGNILCAEPLKKKKRVDPQQEQNRIRRKAKRIEREIKRLSRQGKKLKPVEEIEGDRQLMKEEQDRRRPPTILSEDEIDSQVLLMKEWARYQACVAREEERKLRSVQAAQQRALRSLAAISPYHLYAAAIQPVGVSTSAGEVTDVTEVAPLCLSTSGPFATAPPRDPKSYEAPDGEKIDRTPTFEYEFELDRKFMAEAKRNKFVKIFGKN
;
A
#
# COMPACT_ATOMS: atom_id res chain seq x y z
N MET A 1 56.42 31.32 25.32
CA MET A 1 56.55 31.83 23.94
C MET A 1 55.14 32.07 23.44
N CYS A 2 54.57 33.26 23.65
CA CYS A 2 54.67 34.42 22.73
C CYS A 2 54.22 33.96 21.33
N TRP A 3 53.16 34.50 20.72
CA TRP A 3 53.03 35.92 20.41
C TRP A 3 51.59 36.45 20.59
N VAL A 4 51.54 37.61 21.25
CA VAL A 4 50.47 38.58 21.29
C VAL A 4 50.63 39.50 20.08
N ASN A 5 49.53 40.04 19.54
CA ASN A 5 49.33 41.43 19.10
C ASN A 5 48.26 41.50 18.00
N SER A 6 47.50 42.56 17.82
CA SER A 6 47.14 43.77 18.59
C SER A 6 46.38 44.65 17.58
N GLN A 7 45.60 45.59 18.13
CA GLN A 7 45.16 46.86 17.51
C GLN A 7 44.04 46.83 16.47
N TYR A 8 43.14 47.81 16.44
CA TYR A 8 42.59 48.86 17.33
C TYR A 8 41.70 49.66 16.35
N ILE A 9 40.66 50.37 16.82
CA ILE A 9 40.33 51.77 16.47
C ILE A 9 38.87 52.08 16.86
N LEU A 10 38.76 53.04 17.78
CA LEU A 10 37.57 53.77 18.19
C LEU A 10 37.08 54.70 17.06
N ILE A 11 35.80 55.10 17.12
CA ILE A 11 35.39 56.52 16.97
C ILE A 11 34.13 56.77 17.81
N MET A 12 34.20 57.86 18.58
CA MET A 12 33.19 58.49 19.44
C MET A 12 32.27 59.44 18.65
N ALA A 13 31.02 59.62 19.09
CA ALA A 13 30.25 60.89 19.09
C ALA A 13 28.83 60.61 19.67
N SER A 14 28.48 61.03 20.89
CA SER A 14 28.14 62.38 21.37
C SER A 14 26.64 62.74 21.25
N LEU A 15 26.03 62.92 22.43
CA LEU A 15 24.93 63.80 22.85
C LEU A 15 24.09 64.54 21.79
N VAL A 16 22.77 64.53 21.98
CA VAL A 16 21.99 65.72 22.41
C VAL A 16 20.73 65.25 23.16
N GLY A 17 20.60 65.62 24.43
CA GLY A 17 19.31 65.68 25.12
C GLY A 17 18.71 67.08 24.99
N ARG A 18 17.39 67.18 24.94
CA ARG A 18 16.64 68.38 25.34
C ARG A 18 15.34 68.00 26.04
N PHE A 19 15.28 68.44 27.29
CA PHE A 19 14.10 68.62 28.11
C PHE A 19 13.16 69.64 27.47
N PHE A 20 11.84 69.44 27.63
CA PHE A 20 10.90 70.54 27.89
C PHE A 20 9.72 69.98 28.70
N THR A 21 9.60 70.50 29.92
CA THR A 21 8.47 70.38 30.86
C THR A 21 7.43 71.48 30.54
N PRO A 22 6.50 71.86 31.45
CA PRO A 22 5.22 71.23 31.77
C PRO A 22 4.04 72.24 31.67
N SER A 23 2.78 71.84 31.86
CA SER A 23 1.70 72.72 32.37
C SER A 23 0.41 71.91 32.51
N LYS A 24 -0.10 71.63 33.73
CA LYS A 24 -1.21 72.35 34.42
C LYS A 24 -2.46 72.49 33.51
N SER A 25 -3.67 72.13 33.87
CA SER A 25 -4.34 72.03 35.17
C SER A 25 -5.81 71.67 34.87
N ALA A 26 -6.46 70.82 35.66
CA ALA A 26 -7.91 70.92 35.88
C ALA A 26 -8.26 70.07 37.10
N GLU A 27 -9.03 70.69 37.96
CA GLU A 27 -9.18 70.38 39.38
C GLU A 27 -10.11 69.22 39.64
N LEU A 28 -9.81 68.52 40.73
CA LEU A 28 -10.70 67.58 41.40
C LEU A 28 -11.64 68.38 42.31
N ILE A 29 -12.95 68.30 42.08
CA ILE A 29 -13.95 68.64 43.09
C ILE A 29 -14.96 67.49 43.18
N LEU A 30 -14.70 66.67 44.21
CA LEU A 30 -15.64 66.28 45.27
C LEU A 30 -16.99 65.67 44.86
N VAL A 31 -17.14 64.35 45.07
CA VAL A 31 -18.29 63.82 45.82
C VAL A 31 -17.81 62.63 46.66
N GLU A 32 -17.76 62.86 47.97
CA GLU A 32 -17.71 61.81 49.00
C GLU A 32 -18.88 60.86 48.79
N SER A 33 -18.63 59.69 48.20
CA SER A 33 -19.67 58.70 47.95
C SER A 33 -19.05 57.33 47.70
N LEU A 34 -19.53 56.33 48.44
CA LEU A 34 -19.30 54.88 48.24
C LEU A 34 -17.99 54.29 48.82
N ARG A 35 -17.84 54.29 50.15
CA ARG A 35 -16.85 53.46 50.87
C ARG A 35 -17.15 51.95 50.90
N CYS A 36 -17.85 51.42 49.89
CA CYS A 36 -18.17 49.98 49.77
C CYS A 36 -17.95 49.41 48.34
N LEU A 37 -17.11 50.06 47.51
CA LEU A 37 -16.66 49.49 46.24
C LEU A 37 -15.16 49.16 46.34
N HIS A 38 -14.83 47.87 46.39
CA HIS A 38 -13.47 47.41 46.18
C HIS A 38 -13.18 47.48 44.68
N VAL A 39 -12.68 48.62 44.21
CA VAL A 39 -12.18 48.76 42.84
C VAL A 39 -10.79 48.15 42.78
N GLY A 40 -10.68 46.93 42.28
CA GLY A 40 -9.39 46.30 42.03
C GLY A 40 -8.57 47.13 41.03
N ASN A 41 -7.24 47.09 41.14
CA ASN A 41 -6.35 47.83 40.25
C ASN A 41 -6.70 47.51 38.78
N ILE A 42 -7.07 48.54 38.02
CA ILE A 42 -7.21 48.43 36.56
C ILE A 42 -5.82 48.14 36.03
N LEU A 43 -5.52 46.87 35.76
CA LEU A 43 -4.35 46.51 34.99
C LEU A 43 -4.60 47.03 33.57
N CYS A 44 -4.14 48.24 33.31
CA CYS A 44 -4.00 48.80 31.96
C CYS A 44 -2.94 47.98 31.20
N ALA A 45 -3.22 46.71 30.95
CA ALA A 45 -2.37 45.85 30.14
C ALA A 45 -2.40 46.41 28.71
N GLU A 46 -1.21 46.71 28.17
CA GLU A 46 -1.08 47.09 26.77
C GLU A 46 -1.77 46.03 25.88
N PRO A 47 -2.52 46.43 24.85
CA PRO A 47 -3.20 45.49 23.97
C PRO A 47 -2.21 44.45 23.44
N LEU A 48 -2.58 43.17 23.55
CA LEU A 48 -1.67 42.06 23.31
C LEU A 48 -1.04 42.18 21.91
N LYS A 49 0.31 42.25 21.86
CA LYS A 49 1.05 42.39 20.61
C LYS A 49 0.61 41.31 19.61
N LYS A 50 0.20 41.76 18.42
CA LYS A 50 -0.21 40.87 17.31
C LYS A 50 0.88 39.85 17.05
N LYS A 51 0.54 38.56 17.09
CA LYS A 51 1.50 37.48 16.77
C LYS A 51 2.06 37.70 15.37
N LYS A 52 3.39 37.76 15.25
CA LYS A 52 4.07 37.91 13.97
C LYS A 52 3.82 36.66 13.12
N ARG A 53 3.55 36.85 11.82
CA ARG A 53 3.51 35.73 10.88
C ARG A 53 4.90 35.10 10.82
N VAL A 54 4.94 33.77 10.74
CA VAL A 54 6.19 33.01 10.64
C VAL A 54 6.88 33.36 9.32
N ASP A 55 8.20 33.51 9.36
CA ASP A 55 8.98 33.82 8.17
C ASP A 55 8.76 32.76 7.08
N PRO A 56 8.59 33.16 5.80
CA PRO A 56 8.30 32.22 4.71
C PRO A 56 9.39 31.15 4.56
N GLN A 57 10.65 31.51 4.80
CA GLN A 57 11.78 30.57 4.76
C GLN A 57 11.75 29.54 5.89
N GLN A 58 11.26 29.91 7.07
CA GLN A 58 11.09 28.97 8.18
C GLN A 58 9.97 27.97 7.88
N GLU A 59 8.89 28.42 7.25
CA GLU A 59 7.78 27.54 6.86
C GLU A 59 8.18 26.55 5.75
N GLN A 60 8.89 27.02 4.72
CA GLN A 60 9.44 26.14 3.68
C GLN A 60 10.39 25.09 4.26
N ASN A 61 11.23 25.47 5.23
CA ASN A 61 12.13 24.54 5.90
C ASN A 61 11.37 23.49 6.74
N ARG A 62 10.23 23.86 7.35
CA ARG A 62 9.35 22.89 8.05
C ARG A 62 8.72 21.91 7.07
N ILE A 63 8.23 22.39 5.94
CA ILE A 63 7.65 21.56 4.87
C ILE A 63 8.70 20.59 4.33
N ARG A 64 9.91 21.07 4.00
CA ARG A 64 11.01 20.22 3.51
C ARG A 64 11.42 19.14 4.52
N ARG A 65 11.45 19.45 5.82
CA ARG A 65 11.74 18.46 6.87
C ARG A 65 10.65 17.39 6.98
N LYS A 66 9.37 17.79 6.87
CA LYS A 66 8.23 16.84 6.86
C LYS A 66 8.26 15.95 5.62
N ALA A 67 8.49 16.52 4.44
CA ALA A 67 8.58 15.79 3.18
C ALA A 67 9.71 14.75 3.21
N LYS A 68 10.93 15.14 3.60
CA LYS A 68 12.07 14.20 3.73
C LYS A 68 11.80 13.07 4.73
N ARG A 69 10.99 13.32 5.77
CA ARG A 69 10.63 12.30 6.75
C ARG A 69 9.64 11.31 6.16
N ILE A 70 8.61 11.81 5.49
CA ILE A 70 7.61 10.99 4.77
C ILE A 70 8.32 10.15 3.70
N GLU A 71 9.23 10.73 2.93
CA GLU A 71 10.01 10.03 1.90
C GLU A 71 10.85 8.89 2.47
N ARG A 72 11.53 9.10 3.61
CA ARG A 72 12.28 8.04 4.30
C ARG A 72 11.36 6.92 4.77
N GLU A 73 10.17 7.26 5.25
CA GLU A 73 9.18 6.29 5.71
C GLU A 73 8.60 5.48 4.55
N ILE A 74 8.23 6.14 3.44
CA ILE A 74 7.84 5.48 2.19
C ILE A 74 8.95 4.55 1.71
N LYS A 75 10.22 5.00 1.73
CA LYS A 75 11.36 4.16 1.36
C LYS A 75 11.52 2.96 2.30
N ARG A 76 11.29 3.13 3.61
CA ARG A 76 11.30 2.05 4.60
C ARG A 76 10.19 1.02 4.34
N LEU A 77 8.96 1.49 4.14
CA LEU A 77 7.80 0.64 3.83
C LEU A 77 7.98 -0.07 2.48
N SER A 78 8.50 0.62 1.46
CA SER A 78 8.78 0.01 0.15
C SER A 78 9.85 -1.09 0.22
N ARG A 79 10.82 -0.97 1.13
CA ARG A 79 11.88 -1.97 1.35
C ARG A 79 11.39 -3.22 2.08
N GLN A 80 10.39 -3.10 2.95
CA GLN A 80 9.85 -4.24 3.70
C GLN A 80 9.02 -5.19 2.83
N GLY A 81 8.68 -4.78 1.60
CA GLY A 81 7.90 -5.58 0.67
C GLY A 81 6.46 -5.79 1.13
N LYS A 82 5.59 -6.19 0.21
CA LYS A 82 4.24 -6.64 0.57
C LYS A 82 4.35 -8.05 1.13
N LYS A 83 3.93 -8.27 2.37
CA LYS A 83 3.74 -9.63 2.89
C LYS A 83 2.61 -10.27 2.09
N LEU A 84 2.83 -11.49 1.62
CA LEU A 84 1.79 -12.26 0.93
C LEU A 84 0.72 -12.65 1.95
N LYS A 85 -0.54 -12.63 1.49
CA LYS A 85 -1.65 -13.16 2.28
C LYS A 85 -1.42 -14.67 2.47
N PRO A 86 -1.72 -15.22 3.66
CA PRO A 86 -1.64 -16.66 3.87
C PRO A 86 -2.62 -17.38 2.94
N VAL A 87 -2.26 -18.58 2.48
CA VAL A 87 -3.12 -19.42 1.64
C VAL A 87 -3.69 -20.52 2.51
N GLU A 88 -4.98 -20.41 2.83
CA GLU A 88 -5.66 -21.30 3.78
C GLU A 88 -5.57 -22.79 3.39
N GLU A 89 -5.67 -23.09 2.10
CA GLU A 89 -5.59 -24.46 1.56
C GLU A 89 -4.22 -25.10 1.77
N ILE A 90 -3.15 -24.30 1.82
CA ILE A 90 -1.77 -24.79 1.95
C ILE A 90 -1.36 -24.85 3.42
N GLU A 91 -1.68 -23.84 4.22
CA GLU A 91 -1.29 -23.77 5.64
C GLU A 91 -2.12 -24.71 6.52
N GLY A 92 -3.35 -25.02 6.11
CA GLY A 92 -4.29 -25.81 6.89
C GLY A 92 -4.80 -25.09 8.15
N ASP A 93 -5.77 -25.71 8.83
CA ASP A 93 -6.31 -25.15 10.07
C ASP A 93 -5.39 -25.47 11.26
N ARG A 94 -4.89 -24.42 11.91
CA ARG A 94 -4.02 -24.51 13.09
C ARG A 94 -4.71 -25.19 14.27
N GLN A 95 -6.04 -25.13 14.36
CA GLN A 95 -6.78 -25.83 15.42
C GLN A 95 -6.74 -27.34 15.18
N LEU A 96 -7.00 -27.78 13.95
CA LEU A 96 -6.95 -29.20 13.58
C LEU A 96 -5.56 -29.80 13.78
N MET A 97 -4.50 -29.05 13.49
CA MET A 97 -3.12 -29.52 13.73
C MET A 97 -2.81 -29.74 15.22
N LYS A 98 -3.44 -28.98 16.12
CA LYS A 98 -3.26 -29.18 17.58
C LYS A 98 -4.03 -30.39 18.09
N GLU A 99 -5.22 -30.61 17.55
CA GLU A 99 -6.12 -31.70 17.92
C GLU A 99 -5.91 -32.97 17.09
N GLU A 100 -4.84 -33.01 16.27
CA GLU A 100 -4.58 -34.10 15.34
C GLU A 100 -4.54 -35.45 16.06
N GLN A 101 -3.87 -35.52 17.21
CA GLN A 101 -3.74 -36.76 17.98
C GLN A 101 -5.10 -37.29 18.47
N ASP A 102 -6.00 -36.40 18.90
CA ASP A 102 -7.32 -36.76 19.43
C ASP A 102 -8.31 -37.11 18.31
N ARG A 103 -8.17 -36.48 17.14
CA ARG A 103 -9.04 -36.68 15.97
C ARG A 103 -8.56 -37.76 15.00
N ARG A 104 -7.36 -38.31 15.19
CA ARG A 104 -6.78 -39.29 14.27
C ARG A 104 -7.53 -40.62 14.36
N ARG A 105 -8.05 -41.07 13.21
CA ARG A 105 -8.60 -42.42 13.09
C ARG A 105 -7.47 -43.45 13.25
N PRO A 106 -7.68 -44.56 13.99
CA PRO A 106 -6.67 -45.62 14.08
C PRO A 106 -6.33 -46.18 12.69
N PRO A 107 -5.08 -46.57 12.44
CA PRO A 107 -4.68 -47.13 11.15
C PRO A 107 -5.43 -48.43 10.88
N THR A 108 -6.01 -48.56 9.69
CA THR A 108 -6.62 -49.81 9.24
C THR A 108 -5.53 -50.75 8.74
N ILE A 109 -5.51 -51.98 9.24
CA ILE A 109 -4.61 -53.04 8.78
C ILE A 109 -5.27 -53.67 7.55
N LEU A 110 -4.62 -53.55 6.40
CA LEU A 110 -5.06 -54.17 5.14
C LEU A 110 -4.61 -55.63 5.10
N SER A 111 -5.38 -56.48 4.43
CA SER A 111 -4.95 -57.85 4.15
C SER A 111 -3.86 -57.88 3.08
N GLU A 112 -3.04 -58.93 3.04
CA GLU A 112 -1.99 -59.09 2.02
C GLU A 112 -2.59 -59.09 0.60
N ASP A 113 -3.73 -59.76 0.41
CA ASP A 113 -4.47 -59.79 -0.86
C ASP A 113 -4.92 -58.38 -1.30
N GLU A 114 -5.38 -57.55 -0.37
CA GLU A 114 -5.79 -56.17 -0.66
C GLU A 114 -4.59 -55.32 -1.09
N ILE A 115 -3.45 -55.46 -0.42
CA ILE A 115 -2.21 -54.74 -0.75
C ILE A 115 -1.75 -55.11 -2.15
N ASP A 116 -1.73 -56.41 -2.48
CA ASP A 116 -1.33 -56.88 -3.80
C ASP A 116 -2.29 -56.38 -4.89
N SER A 117 -3.60 -56.37 -4.62
CA SER A 117 -4.61 -55.84 -5.55
C SER A 117 -4.39 -54.35 -5.84
N GLN A 118 -4.05 -53.55 -4.82
CA GLN A 118 -3.75 -52.12 -4.98
C GLN A 118 -2.48 -51.92 -5.80
N VAL A 119 -1.43 -52.72 -5.57
CA VAL A 119 -0.19 -52.64 -6.33
C VAL A 119 -0.42 -52.96 -7.81
N LEU A 120 -1.22 -53.98 -8.12
CA LEU A 120 -1.59 -54.31 -9.49
C LEU A 120 -2.38 -53.18 -10.15
N LEU A 121 -3.40 -52.65 -9.46
CA LEU A 121 -4.19 -51.52 -9.94
C LEU A 121 -3.32 -50.29 -10.23
N MET A 122 -2.37 -49.96 -9.35
CA MET A 122 -1.46 -48.84 -9.56
C MET A 122 -0.53 -49.04 -10.76
N LYS A 123 -0.06 -50.27 -11.00
CA LYS A 123 0.75 -50.60 -12.19
C LYS A 123 -0.08 -50.44 -13.47
N GLU A 124 -1.33 -50.90 -13.46
CA GLU A 124 -2.25 -50.74 -14.60
C GLU A 124 -2.58 -49.28 -14.86
N TRP A 125 -2.89 -48.52 -13.80
CA TRP A 125 -3.13 -47.09 -13.87
C TRP A 125 -1.94 -46.33 -14.45
N ALA A 126 -0.73 -46.63 -14.00
CA ALA A 126 0.49 -46.01 -14.52
C ALA A 126 0.70 -46.29 -16.02
N ARG A 127 0.44 -47.53 -16.46
CA ARG A 127 0.50 -47.90 -17.89
C ARG A 127 -0.56 -47.16 -18.70
N TYR A 128 -1.78 -47.07 -18.17
CA TYR A 128 -2.88 -46.35 -18.81
C TYR A 128 -2.56 -44.85 -18.97
N GLN A 129 -2.13 -44.19 -17.89
CA GLN A 129 -1.74 -42.78 -17.92
C GLN A 129 -0.58 -42.51 -18.88
N ALA A 130 0.41 -43.41 -18.96
CA ALA A 130 1.48 -43.31 -19.93
C ALA A 130 0.97 -43.42 -21.39
N CYS A 131 -0.06 -44.23 -21.64
CA CYS A 131 -0.68 -44.32 -22.97
C CYS A 131 -1.45 -43.03 -23.31
N VAL A 132 -2.27 -42.52 -22.38
CA VAL A 132 -3.00 -41.26 -22.55
C VAL A 132 -2.04 -40.11 -22.87
N ALA A 133 -0.96 -39.95 -22.10
CA ALA A 133 0.03 -38.90 -22.33
C ALA A 133 0.70 -39.00 -23.71
N ARG A 134 1.04 -40.22 -24.15
CA ARG A 134 1.63 -40.45 -25.49
C ARG A 134 0.65 -40.13 -26.61
N GLU A 135 -0.64 -40.44 -26.44
CA GLU A 135 -1.67 -40.12 -27.41
C GLU A 135 -1.93 -38.61 -27.51
N GLU A 136 -1.99 -37.92 -26.38
CA GLU A 136 -2.08 -36.46 -26.32
C GLU A 136 -0.89 -35.81 -27.00
N GLU A 137 0.33 -36.26 -26.70
CA GLU A 137 1.54 -35.77 -27.34
C GLU A 137 1.50 -36.00 -28.85
N ARG A 138 1.06 -37.18 -29.32
CA ARG A 138 0.92 -37.47 -30.75
C ARG A 138 -0.06 -36.51 -31.42
N LYS A 139 -1.20 -36.23 -30.78
CA LYS A 139 -2.20 -35.27 -31.29
C LYS A 139 -1.63 -33.86 -31.36
N LEU A 140 -0.97 -33.39 -30.29
CA LEU A 140 -0.32 -32.08 -30.25
C LEU A 140 0.76 -31.93 -31.33
N ARG A 141 1.65 -32.92 -31.48
CA ARG A 141 2.67 -32.95 -32.54
C ARG A 141 2.03 -32.90 -33.94
N SER A 142 0.92 -33.61 -34.14
CA SER A 142 0.17 -33.58 -35.40
C SER A 142 -0.38 -32.18 -35.70
N VAL A 143 -0.98 -31.52 -34.71
CA VAL A 143 -1.50 -30.15 -34.83
C VAL A 143 -0.36 -29.17 -35.13
N GLN A 144 0.76 -29.26 -34.41
CA GLN A 144 1.94 -28.41 -34.65
C GLN A 144 2.52 -28.61 -36.06
N ALA A 145 2.66 -29.87 -36.52
CA ALA A 145 3.13 -30.16 -37.87
C ALA A 145 2.18 -29.63 -38.94
N ALA A 146 0.86 -29.71 -38.73
CA ALA A 146 -0.13 -29.12 -39.62
C ALA A 146 -0.02 -27.58 -39.65
N GLN A 147 0.10 -26.92 -38.50
CA GLN A 147 0.31 -25.49 -38.38
C GLN A 147 1.58 -25.04 -39.13
N GLN A 148 2.70 -25.74 -38.94
CA GLN A 148 3.97 -25.42 -39.62
C GLN A 148 3.87 -25.59 -41.14
N ARG A 149 3.20 -26.64 -41.63
CA ARG A 149 2.98 -26.82 -43.08
C ARG A 149 2.10 -25.72 -43.66
N ALA A 150 1.06 -25.32 -42.94
CA ALA A 150 0.21 -24.21 -43.34
C ALA A 150 1.00 -22.89 -43.43
N LEU A 151 1.84 -22.59 -42.43
CA LEU A 151 2.70 -21.40 -42.43
C LEU A 151 3.74 -21.41 -43.55
N ARG A 152 4.36 -22.56 -43.85
CA ARG A 152 5.29 -22.69 -44.99
C ARG A 152 4.58 -22.41 -46.32
N SER A 153 3.36 -22.93 -46.48
CA SER A 153 2.54 -22.70 -47.68
C SER A 153 2.16 -21.22 -47.80
N LEU A 154 1.79 -20.59 -46.68
CA LEU A 154 1.47 -19.16 -46.63
C LEU A 154 2.67 -18.28 -46.95
N ALA A 155 3.86 -18.64 -46.46
CA ALA A 155 5.11 -17.95 -46.75
C ALA A 155 5.48 -18.03 -48.24
N ALA A 156 5.21 -19.16 -48.90
CA ALA A 156 5.46 -19.33 -50.33
C ALA A 156 4.52 -18.49 -51.20
N ILE A 157 3.27 -18.29 -50.78
CA ILE A 157 2.27 -17.51 -51.52
C ILE A 157 2.42 -16.00 -51.25
N SER A 158 2.56 -15.60 -49.99
CA SER A 158 2.53 -14.19 -49.58
C SER A 158 3.38 -13.95 -48.31
N PRO A 159 4.69 -13.73 -48.46
CA PRO A 159 5.59 -13.60 -47.32
C PRO A 159 5.43 -12.27 -46.56
N TYR A 160 5.18 -11.15 -47.26
CA TYR A 160 5.24 -9.81 -46.67
C TYR A 160 3.96 -9.37 -45.94
N HIS A 161 2.80 -9.92 -46.29
CA HIS A 161 1.52 -9.49 -45.73
C HIS A 161 0.91 -10.55 -44.82
N LEU A 162 0.41 -11.66 -45.38
CA LEU A 162 -0.33 -12.65 -44.60
C LEU A 162 0.58 -13.43 -43.64
N TYR A 163 1.77 -13.84 -44.09
CA TYR A 163 2.70 -14.55 -43.22
C TYR A 163 3.19 -13.65 -42.08
N ALA A 164 3.60 -12.41 -42.39
CA ALA A 164 4.03 -11.43 -41.40
C ALA A 164 2.95 -11.11 -40.36
N ALA A 165 1.68 -11.07 -40.76
CA ALA A 165 0.54 -10.90 -39.84
C ALA A 165 0.27 -12.15 -38.99
N ALA A 166 0.33 -13.35 -39.58
CA ALA A 166 0.01 -14.61 -38.91
C ALA A 166 0.99 -15.00 -37.79
N ILE A 167 2.25 -14.54 -37.86
CA ILE A 167 3.27 -14.81 -36.84
C ILE A 167 3.25 -13.83 -35.67
N GLN A 168 2.48 -12.74 -35.75
CA GLN A 168 2.42 -11.76 -34.66
C GLN A 168 1.78 -12.41 -33.42
N PRO A 169 2.34 -12.18 -32.21
CA PRO A 169 1.74 -12.69 -30.99
C PRO A 169 0.36 -12.06 -30.77
N VAL A 170 -0.61 -12.90 -30.44
CA VAL A 170 -1.98 -12.46 -30.13
C VAL A 170 -1.94 -11.56 -28.89
N GLY A 171 -2.42 -10.32 -29.03
CA GLY A 171 -2.39 -9.30 -27.96
C GLY A 171 -1.54 -8.06 -28.29
N VAL A 172 -0.75 -8.10 -29.37
CA VAL A 172 -0.09 -6.90 -29.91
C VAL A 172 -0.97 -6.31 -31.01
N SER A 173 -1.87 -5.40 -30.64
CA SER A 173 -2.58 -4.58 -31.61
C SER A 173 -1.61 -3.59 -32.24
N THR A 174 -1.16 -3.85 -33.47
CA THR A 174 -0.49 -2.84 -34.29
C THR A 174 -1.54 -1.84 -34.80
N SER A 175 -2.05 -0.99 -33.93
CA SER A 175 -2.67 0.27 -34.37
C SER A 175 -1.54 1.18 -34.83
N ALA A 176 -1.35 1.27 -36.15
CA ALA A 176 -0.63 2.33 -36.86
C ALA A 176 0.72 2.76 -36.25
N GLY A 177 1.80 2.09 -36.66
CA GLY A 177 3.08 2.74 -36.97
C GLY A 177 3.82 3.55 -35.88
N GLU A 178 3.49 3.42 -34.60
CA GLU A 178 4.23 4.10 -33.53
C GLU A 178 4.57 3.08 -32.44
N VAL A 179 5.86 2.72 -32.38
CA VAL A 179 6.42 1.89 -31.32
C VAL A 179 6.44 2.71 -30.04
N THR A 180 5.33 2.66 -29.31
CA THR A 180 5.30 3.03 -27.89
C THR A 180 5.49 1.77 -27.05
N ASP A 181 6.23 1.92 -25.96
CA ASP A 181 6.91 0.90 -25.16
C ASP A 181 6.23 -0.49 -25.02
N VAL A 182 7.07 -1.52 -25.04
CA VAL A 182 6.82 -2.99 -25.02
C VAL A 182 6.11 -3.50 -23.74
N THR A 183 5.28 -2.71 -23.07
CA THR A 183 4.83 -2.99 -21.69
C THR A 183 3.42 -3.57 -21.60
N GLU A 184 2.61 -3.51 -22.66
CA GLU A 184 1.20 -3.94 -22.59
C GLU A 184 0.89 -5.04 -23.60
N VAL A 185 1.39 -6.25 -23.34
CA VAL A 185 0.84 -7.45 -23.96
C VAL A 185 -0.55 -7.64 -23.37
N ALA A 186 -1.60 -7.31 -24.14
CA ALA A 186 -2.96 -7.54 -23.71
C ALA A 186 -3.11 -9.05 -23.40
N PRO A 187 -3.51 -9.43 -22.17
CA PRO A 187 -3.68 -10.83 -21.82
C PRO A 187 -4.74 -11.44 -22.73
N LEU A 188 -4.52 -12.68 -23.17
CA LEU A 188 -5.53 -13.46 -23.87
C LEU A 188 -6.77 -13.55 -22.97
N CYS A 189 -7.82 -12.79 -23.28
CA CYS A 189 -9.09 -12.81 -22.54
C CYS A 189 -9.89 -14.08 -22.86
N LEU A 190 -9.34 -15.24 -22.49
CA LEU A 190 -10.00 -16.53 -22.62
C LEU A 190 -10.70 -16.86 -21.29
N SER A 191 -12.03 -16.83 -21.28
CA SER A 191 -12.84 -17.34 -20.17
C SER A 191 -13.53 -18.62 -20.62
N THR A 192 -13.15 -19.75 -20.00
CA THR A 192 -13.75 -21.06 -20.27
C THR A 192 -14.17 -21.71 -18.96
N SER A 193 -15.39 -22.24 -18.90
CA SER A 193 -15.83 -23.11 -17.82
C SER A 193 -15.56 -24.57 -18.17
N GLY A 194 -15.14 -25.37 -17.19
CA GLY A 194 -15.00 -26.81 -17.35
C GLY A 194 -16.34 -27.51 -17.60
N PRO A 195 -16.33 -28.78 -18.03
CA PRO A 195 -17.55 -29.56 -18.19
C PRO A 195 -18.22 -29.84 -16.84
N PHE A 196 -19.55 -29.87 -16.83
CA PHE A 196 -20.34 -30.27 -15.66
C PHE A 196 -20.52 -31.79 -15.62
N ALA A 197 -20.64 -32.37 -14.42
CA ALA A 197 -20.90 -33.81 -14.25
C ALA A 197 -22.22 -34.25 -14.91
N THR A 198 -23.26 -33.40 -14.81
CA THR A 198 -24.54 -33.55 -15.49
C THR A 198 -24.81 -32.28 -16.28
N ALA A 199 -25.29 -32.44 -17.52
CA ALA A 199 -25.70 -31.29 -18.33
C ALA A 199 -26.85 -30.52 -17.65
N PRO A 200 -26.87 -29.19 -17.75
CA PRO A 200 -27.97 -28.40 -17.21
C PRO A 200 -29.29 -28.78 -17.89
N PRO A 201 -30.44 -28.64 -17.19
CA PRO A 201 -31.75 -28.85 -17.80
C PRO A 201 -31.91 -28.01 -19.07
N ARG A 202 -32.46 -28.62 -20.13
CA ARG A 202 -32.64 -27.95 -21.42
C ARG A 202 -33.63 -26.78 -21.33
N ASP A 203 -34.66 -26.96 -20.51
CA ASP A 203 -35.71 -25.96 -20.30
C ASP A 203 -35.42 -25.15 -19.03
N PRO A 204 -35.30 -23.81 -19.11
CA PRO A 204 -34.91 -22.97 -17.97
C PRO A 204 -35.96 -22.94 -16.85
N LYS A 205 -37.19 -23.38 -17.11
CA LYS A 205 -38.26 -23.51 -16.11
C LYS A 205 -38.28 -24.87 -15.39
N SER A 206 -37.45 -25.81 -15.84
CA SER A 206 -37.42 -27.17 -15.28
C SER A 206 -36.77 -27.24 -13.90
N TYR A 207 -35.99 -26.21 -13.52
CA TYR A 207 -35.34 -26.14 -12.22
C TYR A 207 -35.43 -24.73 -11.67
N GLU A 208 -36.20 -24.56 -10.61
CA GLU A 208 -36.26 -23.34 -9.82
C GLU A 208 -35.29 -23.50 -8.64
N ALA A 209 -34.21 -22.71 -8.64
CA ALA A 209 -33.25 -22.75 -7.56
C ALA A 209 -33.88 -22.17 -6.29
N PRO A 210 -33.61 -22.75 -5.10
CA PRO A 210 -34.08 -22.18 -3.85
C PRO A 210 -33.48 -20.79 -3.64
N ASP A 211 -34.31 -19.88 -3.13
CA ASP A 211 -33.89 -18.50 -2.84
C ASP A 211 -32.91 -18.48 -1.66
N GLY A 212 -31.86 -17.64 -1.74
CA GLY A 212 -30.83 -17.56 -0.72
C GLY A 212 -29.89 -16.37 -0.87
N GLU A 213 -29.35 -15.88 0.25
CA GLU A 213 -28.40 -14.77 0.26
C GLU A 213 -26.95 -15.26 0.25
N LYS A 214 -26.12 -14.67 -0.61
CA LYS A 214 -24.67 -14.92 -0.65
C LYS A 214 -23.94 -13.87 0.19
N ILE A 215 -23.50 -14.27 1.38
CA ILE A 215 -22.67 -13.43 2.26
C ILE A 215 -21.20 -13.79 2.05
N ASP A 216 -20.38 -12.83 1.64
CA ASP A 216 -18.93 -13.01 1.56
C ASP A 216 -18.31 -13.07 2.97
N ARG A 217 -17.62 -14.16 3.27
CA ARG A 217 -16.94 -14.40 4.56
C ARG A 217 -15.41 -14.45 4.40
N THR A 218 -14.88 -14.02 3.27
CA THR A 218 -13.43 -14.03 3.03
C THR A 218 -12.71 -13.14 4.05
N PRO A 219 -11.70 -13.66 4.77
CA PRO A 219 -11.01 -12.88 5.78
C PRO A 219 -10.20 -11.75 5.14
N THR A 220 -10.40 -10.54 5.65
CA THR A 220 -9.61 -9.38 5.25
C THR A 220 -8.37 -9.30 6.12
N PHE A 221 -7.19 -9.47 5.51
CA PHE A 221 -5.90 -9.36 6.19
C PHE A 221 -5.37 -7.93 6.07
N GLU A 222 -5.43 -7.19 7.17
CA GLU A 222 -4.78 -5.88 7.31
C GLU A 222 -3.42 -6.05 7.99
N TYR A 223 -2.38 -5.46 7.38
CA TYR A 223 -1.07 -5.43 7.99
C TYR A 223 -0.89 -4.10 8.71
N GLU A 224 -0.87 -4.15 10.04
CA GLU A 224 -0.44 -3.00 10.83
C GLU A 224 1.08 -2.88 10.74
N PHE A 225 1.55 -1.83 10.06
CA PHE A 225 2.95 -1.44 10.11
C PHE A 225 3.15 -0.55 11.33
N GLU A 226 3.99 -0.99 12.27
CA GLU A 226 4.42 -0.10 13.35
C GLU A 226 5.24 1.06 12.74
N LEU A 227 4.59 2.23 12.64
CA LEU A 227 5.30 3.47 12.38
C LEU A 227 6.29 3.71 13.51
N ASP A 228 7.52 4.08 13.17
CA ASP A 228 8.60 4.24 14.13
C ASP A 228 8.14 5.15 15.29
N ARG A 229 8.32 4.74 16.56
CA ARG A 229 7.82 5.49 17.74
C ARG A 229 8.30 6.95 17.75
N LYS A 230 9.46 7.21 17.14
CA LYS A 230 10.04 8.55 16.94
C LYS A 230 9.17 9.46 16.05
N PHE A 231 8.47 8.90 15.06
CA PHE A 231 7.53 9.63 14.19
C PHE A 231 6.28 10.06 14.98
N MET A 232 5.73 9.16 15.80
CA MET A 232 4.52 9.40 16.61
C MET A 232 4.74 10.33 17.81
N ALA A 233 5.91 10.25 18.47
CA ALA A 233 6.22 11.05 19.65
C ALA A 233 6.28 12.56 19.36
N GLU A 234 6.67 12.96 18.16
CA GLU A 234 6.80 14.38 17.80
C GLU A 234 5.45 15.03 17.44
N ALA A 235 4.51 14.26 16.89
CA ALA A 235 3.14 14.73 16.66
C ALA A 235 2.41 15.06 17.98
N LYS A 236 2.66 14.27 19.04
CA LYS A 236 2.10 14.51 20.39
C LYS A 236 2.78 15.68 21.11
N ARG A 237 4.09 15.89 20.93
CA ARG A 237 4.82 17.03 21.52
C ARG A 237 4.36 18.40 20.99
N ASN A 238 3.88 18.47 19.76
CA ASN A 238 3.39 19.74 19.19
C ASN A 238 2.04 20.22 19.78
N LYS A 239 1.35 19.41 20.60
CA LYS A 239 0.08 19.79 21.26
C LYS A 239 0.25 20.24 22.72
N PHE A 240 1.40 19.99 23.36
CA PHE A 240 1.64 20.39 24.75
C PHE A 240 2.82 21.36 24.85
N VAL A 241 2.57 22.64 24.60
CA VAL A 241 3.44 23.70 25.13
C VAL A 241 3.04 23.90 26.60
N LYS A 242 3.76 23.27 27.53
CA LYS A 242 3.65 23.59 28.96
C LYS A 242 4.23 25.00 29.17
N ILE A 243 3.37 25.95 29.52
CA ILE A 243 3.78 27.27 29.98
C ILE A 243 4.21 27.10 31.45
N PHE A 244 5.51 27.26 31.73
CA PHE A 244 5.98 27.43 33.10
C PHE A 244 5.86 28.91 33.46
N GLY A 245 5.04 29.24 34.47
CA GLY A 245 5.09 30.53 35.14
C GLY A 245 6.36 30.62 35.97
N LYS A 246 7.11 31.72 35.86
CA LYS A 246 8.16 32.05 36.83
C LYS A 246 7.50 32.65 38.07
N ASN A 247 7.93 32.16 39.23
CA ASN A 247 7.60 32.70 40.56
C ASN A 247 7.94 34.18 40.66
#